data_AF-A0A7J3YRG1-F1
#
_entry.id   AF-A0A7J3YRG1-F1
#
_cell.length_a   1.000
_cell.length_b   1.000
_cell.length_c   1.000
_cell.angle_alpha   90.00
_cell.angle_beta   90.00
_cell.angle_gamma   90.00
#
_symmetry.space_group_name_H-M   'P 1'
#
loop_
_entity.id
_entity.type
_entity.pdbx_description
1 polymer ?
#
loop_
_entity_poly.entity_id
_entity_poly.type
_entity_poly.pdbx_seq_one_letter_code
_entity_poly.pdbx_strand_id
1 'polypeptide(L)'
;MGVVVSMGLLVQIFRDRREIMISGIPTQWVAERIIRDINDIIQKRGSDLVYFFEGSPGVYGGGLVIRVVLNTSLGENEVNALVKYFELRNSHVSVYG
;
A
#
# COMPACT_ATOMS: atom_id res chain seq x y z
N MET A 1 -4.47 -12.35 29.20
CA MET A 1 -3.82 -11.11 28.75
C MET A 1 -3.74 -11.21 27.24
N GLY A 2 -4.72 -10.67 26.52
CA GLY A 2 -4.76 -10.77 25.06
C GLY A 2 -3.78 -9.78 24.47
N VAL A 3 -2.73 -10.26 23.79
CA VAL A 3 -1.91 -9.40 22.95
C VAL A 3 -2.80 -8.97 21.80
N VAL A 4 -3.30 -7.74 21.86
CA VAL A 4 -3.89 -7.09 20.69
C VAL A 4 -2.71 -6.76 19.78
N VAL A 5 -2.35 -7.71 18.91
CA VAL A 5 -1.42 -7.41 17.82
C VAL A 5 -2.20 -6.46 16.91
N SER A 6 -1.91 -5.16 17.00
CA SER A 6 -2.36 -4.20 16.00
C SER A 6 -1.77 -4.65 14.67
N MET A 7 -2.56 -5.38 13.90
CA MET A 7 -2.16 -6.04 12.66
C MET A 7 -2.12 -4.98 11.55
N GLY A 8 -1.12 -4.09 11.65
CA GLY A 8 -0.84 -3.07 10.65
C GLY A 8 -0.44 -3.71 9.32
N LEU A 9 -0.75 -3.05 8.22
CA LEU A 9 -0.31 -3.48 6.90
C LEU A 9 1.21 -3.35 6.79
N LEU A 10 1.84 -4.21 6.00
CA LEU A 10 3.24 -4.04 5.61
C LEU A 10 3.28 -3.34 4.25
N VAL A 11 3.91 -2.17 4.20
CA VAL A 11 3.98 -1.33 3.00
C VAL A 11 5.43 -1.15 2.60
N GLN A 12 5.75 -1.48 1.37
CA GLN A 12 7.06 -1.29 0.77
C GLN A 12 6.93 -0.36 -0.43
N ILE A 13 7.62 0.78 -0.42
CA ILE A 13 7.60 1.75 -1.51
C ILE A 13 8.96 1.69 -2.20
N PHE A 14 9.00 1.29 -3.47
CA PHE A 14 10.19 1.22 -4.30
C PHE A 14 10.19 2.39 -5.28
N ARG A 15 11.04 3.40 -5.02
CA ARG A 15 11.12 4.61 -5.86
C ARG A 15 11.72 4.29 -7.23
N ASP A 16 12.83 3.56 -7.26
CA ASP A 16 13.49 3.13 -8.50
C ASP A 16 12.59 2.28 -9.42
N ARG A 17 11.81 1.38 -8.83
CA ARG A 17 10.92 0.47 -9.57
C ARG A 17 9.55 1.07 -9.85
N ARG A 18 9.24 2.25 -9.28
CA ARG A 18 7.92 2.89 -9.36
C ARG A 18 6.83 1.94 -8.87
N GLU A 19 7.09 1.26 -7.77
CA GLU A 19 6.25 0.19 -7.24
C GLU A 19 5.91 0.41 -5.78
N ILE A 20 4.68 0.06 -5.41
CA ILE A 20 4.23 0.00 -4.02
C ILE A 20 3.70 -1.40 -3.76
N MET A 21 4.26 -2.10 -2.78
CA MET A 21 3.79 -3.41 -2.35
C MET A 21 3.14 -3.31 -0.98
N ILE A 22 1.92 -3.83 -0.87
CA ILE A 22 1.11 -3.77 0.35
C ILE A 22 0.72 -5.19 0.70
N SER A 23 1.12 -5.66 1.87
CA SER A 23 0.89 -7.02 2.33
C SER A 23 0.09 -7.04 3.64
N GLY A 24 -0.53 -8.18 3.94
CA GLY A 24 -1.32 -8.36 5.16
C GLY A 24 -2.76 -7.81 5.05
N ILE A 25 -3.27 -7.65 3.83
CA ILE A 25 -4.63 -7.12 3.63
C ILE A 25 -5.67 -8.21 3.94
N PRO A 26 -6.63 -7.97 4.83
CA PRO A 26 -7.53 -9.02 5.33
C PRO A 26 -8.63 -9.40 4.32
N THR A 27 -9.10 -8.46 3.50
CA THR A 27 -10.21 -8.68 2.56
C THR A 27 -10.02 -7.88 1.28
N GLN A 28 -10.64 -8.35 0.19
CA GLN A 28 -10.62 -7.64 -1.10
C GLN A 28 -11.26 -6.24 -0.99
N TRP A 29 -12.30 -6.07 -0.17
CA TRP A 29 -12.91 -4.76 0.04
C TRP A 29 -11.94 -3.74 0.66
N VAL A 30 -11.12 -4.18 1.62
CA VAL A 30 -10.05 -3.34 2.18
C VAL A 30 -8.99 -3.04 1.11
N ALA A 31 -8.67 -4.02 0.28
CA ALA A 31 -7.72 -3.87 -0.82
C ALA A 31 -8.17 -2.78 -1.82
N GLU A 32 -9.42 -2.85 -2.27
CA GLU A 32 -10.02 -1.88 -3.20
C GLU A 32 -10.09 -0.47 -2.60
N ARG A 33 -10.42 -0.37 -1.30
CA ARG A 33 -10.44 0.93 -0.61
C ARG A 33 -9.05 1.54 -0.54
N ILE A 34 -8.03 0.75 -0.22
CA ILE A 34 -6.64 1.22 -0.18
C ILE A 34 -6.21 1.68 -1.57
N ILE A 35 -6.51 0.92 -2.63
CA ILE A 35 -6.18 1.31 -4.01
C ILE A 35 -6.84 2.64 -4.35
N ARG A 36 -8.11 2.84 -4.01
CA ARG A 36 -8.81 4.10 -4.25
C ARG A 36 -8.16 5.28 -3.50
N ASP A 37 -7.86 5.09 -2.22
CA ASP A 37 -7.22 6.13 -1.40
C ASP A 37 -5.81 6.48 -1.94
N ILE A 38 -5.01 5.49 -2.35
CA ILE A 38 -3.71 5.71 -3.01
C ILE A 38 -3.89 6.45 -4.33
N ASN A 39 -4.86 6.02 -5.12
CA ASN A 39 -5.18 6.65 -6.39
C ASN A 39 -5.56 8.13 -6.17
N ASP A 40 -6.35 8.47 -5.17
CA ASP A 40 -6.67 9.87 -4.84
C ASP A 40 -5.45 10.68 -4.37
N ILE A 41 -4.54 10.07 -3.62
CA ILE A 41 -3.28 10.72 -3.18
C ILE A 41 -2.38 11.03 -4.39
N ILE A 42 -2.35 10.15 -5.39
CA ILE A 42 -1.45 10.22 -6.54
C ILE A 42 -2.09 10.97 -7.75
N GLN A 43 -3.41 10.91 -7.91
CA GLN A 43 -4.16 11.50 -9.03
C GLN A 43 -4.16 13.02 -9.07
N LYS A 44 -3.51 13.71 -8.13
CA LYS A 44 -3.17 15.13 -8.30
C LYS A 44 -2.35 15.43 -9.58
N ARG A 45 -1.85 14.41 -10.31
CA ARG A 45 -1.06 14.58 -11.55
C ARG A 45 -1.46 13.69 -12.74
N GLY A 46 -2.68 13.15 -12.81
CA GLY A 46 -3.14 12.40 -13.99
C GLY A 46 -2.31 11.17 -14.34
N SER A 47 -1.75 10.49 -13.34
CA SER A 47 -0.94 9.28 -13.54
C SER A 47 -1.85 8.05 -13.61
N ASP A 48 -1.77 7.30 -14.71
CA ASP A 48 -2.38 5.98 -14.81
C ASP A 48 -1.68 5.01 -13.83
N LEU A 49 -2.47 4.44 -12.94
CA LEU A 49 -2.04 3.48 -11.92
C LEU A 49 -2.47 2.08 -12.36
N VAL A 50 -1.51 1.15 -12.45
CA VAL A 50 -1.78 -0.26 -12.73
C VAL A 50 -1.60 -1.03 -11.43
N TYR A 51 -2.62 -1.77 -11.00
CA TYR A 51 -2.56 -2.57 -9.79
C TYR A 51 -2.74 -4.06 -10.11
N PHE A 52 -1.92 -4.87 -9.45
CA PHE A 52 -1.94 -6.32 -9.52
C PHE A 52 -2.27 -6.85 -8.13
N PHE A 53 -3.21 -7.77 -8.05
CA PHE A 53 -3.48 -8.52 -6.83
C PHE A 53 -2.66 -9.81 -6.89
N GLU A 54 -1.76 -9.99 -5.93
CA GLU A 54 -0.97 -11.19 -5.78
C GLU A 54 -1.37 -11.89 -4.46
N GLY A 55 -1.44 -13.22 -4.47
CA GLY A 55 -1.85 -14.02 -3.31
C GLY A 55 -3.35 -14.29 -3.21
N SER A 56 -3.77 -14.85 -2.07
CA SER A 56 -5.16 -15.24 -1.80
C SER A 56 -5.60 -14.70 -0.44
N PRO A 57 -6.84 -14.21 -0.29
CA PRO A 57 -7.33 -13.71 0.99
C PRO A 57 -7.31 -14.84 2.02
N GLY A 58 -6.49 -14.68 3.05
CA GLY A 58 -6.18 -15.76 3.99
C GLY A 58 -6.35 -15.32 5.44
N VAL A 59 -7.24 -16.01 6.15
CA VAL A 59 -7.54 -15.85 7.58
C VAL A 59 -6.36 -16.24 8.50
N TYR A 60 -5.32 -16.89 7.94
CA TYR A 60 -4.21 -17.53 8.68
C TYR A 60 -2.79 -17.03 8.29
N GLY A 61 -2.66 -15.80 7.78
CA GLY A 61 -1.38 -15.09 7.88
C GLY A 61 -0.59 -14.81 6.60
N GLY A 62 -1.19 -14.96 5.42
CA GLY A 62 -0.63 -14.41 4.18
C GLY A 62 -1.16 -13.02 3.83
N GLY A 63 -2.47 -12.81 4.03
CA GLY A 63 -3.18 -11.63 3.53
C GLY A 63 -3.16 -11.52 2.01
N LEU A 64 -4.05 -10.71 1.45
CA LEU A 64 -3.89 -10.24 0.06
C LEU A 64 -2.63 -9.38 -0.03
N VAL A 65 -1.88 -9.55 -1.11
CA VAL A 65 -0.80 -8.64 -1.49
C VAL A 65 -1.28 -7.81 -2.67
N ILE A 66 -1.12 -6.50 -2.59
CA ILE A 66 -1.34 -5.61 -3.72
C ILE A 66 0.02 -5.09 -4.17
N ARG A 67 0.30 -5.23 -5.46
CA ARG A 67 1.40 -4.56 -6.12
C ARG A 67 0.84 -3.45 -7.00
N VAL A 68 1.14 -2.21 -6.68
CA VAL A 68 0.76 -1.03 -7.45
C VAL A 68 1.97 -0.58 -8.24
N VAL A 69 1.88 -0.62 -9.56
CA VAL A 69 2.89 -0.13 -10.50
C VAL A 69 2.47 1.24 -11.01
N LEU A 70 3.39 2.19 -10.92
CA LEU A 70 3.18 3.58 -11.29
C LEU A 70 3.87 3.85 -12.62
N ASN A 71 3.16 4.52 -13.54
CA ASN A 71 3.77 4.94 -14.80
C ASN A 71 4.77 6.09 -14.61
N THR A 72 4.61 6.89 -13.57
CA THR A 72 5.48 8.02 -13.21
C THR A 72 6.26 7.73 -11.93
N SER A 73 7.45 8.31 -11.80
CA SER A 73 8.21 8.22 -10.54
C SER A 73 7.51 9.02 -9.45
N LEU A 74 7.45 8.45 -8.23
CA LEU A 74 6.94 9.14 -7.06
C LEU A 74 7.90 10.25 -6.66
N GLY A 75 7.41 11.49 -6.63
CA GLY A 75 8.12 12.60 -6.03
C GLY A 75 8.19 12.47 -4.51
N GLU A 76 9.05 13.27 -3.89
CA GLU A 76 9.26 13.24 -2.44
C GLU A 76 7.99 13.62 -1.65
N ASN A 77 7.18 14.52 -2.21
CA ASN A 77 5.91 14.93 -1.62
C ASN A 77 4.88 13.79 -1.63
N GLU A 78 4.81 13.05 -2.73
CA GLU A 78 3.93 11.90 -2.91
C GLU A 78 4.32 10.78 -1.94
N VAL A 79 5.62 10.47 -1.83
CA VAL A 79 6.11 9.48 -0.86
C VAL A 79 5.78 9.90 0.57
N ASN A 80 6.03 11.16 0.94
CA ASN A 80 5.69 11.65 2.28
C ASN A 80 4.18 11.60 2.56
N ALA A 81 3.32 11.86 1.57
CA ALA A 81 1.88 11.75 1.71
C ALA A 81 1.44 10.28 1.91
N LEU A 82 2.01 9.36 1.15
CA LEU A 82 1.75 7.91 1.28
C LEU A 82 2.21 7.39 2.65
N VAL A 83 3.44 7.73 3.07
CA VAL A 83 3.98 7.34 4.38
C VAL A 83 3.05 7.79 5.49
N LYS A 84 2.68 9.09 5.52
CA LYS A 84 1.75 9.61 6.53
C LYS A 84 0.39 8.92 6.50
N TYR A 85 -0.16 8.65 5.32
CA TYR A 85 -1.44 7.96 5.16
C TYR A 85 -1.42 6.57 5.80
N PHE A 86 -0.34 5.81 5.61
CA PHE A 86 -0.19 4.46 6.17
C PHE A 86 0.18 4.47 7.67
N GLU A 87 1.02 5.41 8.11
CA GLU A 87 1.35 5.60 9.53
C GLU A 87 0.10 5.91 10.37
N LEU A 88 -0.79 6.78 9.86
CA LEU A 88 -2.08 7.08 10.50
C LEU A 88 -2.99 5.85 10.65
N ARG A 89 -2.74 4.79 9.87
CA ARG A 89 -3.45 3.51 9.91
C ARG A 89 -2.67 2.44 10.68
N ASN A 90 -1.68 2.82 11.49
CA ASN A 90 -0.80 1.93 12.24
C ASN A 90 -0.10 0.88 11.37
N SER A 91 0.18 1.21 10.11
CA SER A 91 0.86 0.32 9.16
C SER A 91 2.37 0.57 9.17
N HIS A 92 3.15 -0.47 8.91
CA HIS A 92 4.61 -0.37 8.85
C HIS A 92 5.02 -0.02 7.41
N VAL A 93 5.73 1.10 7.25
CA VAL A 93 6.15 1.58 5.92
C VAL A 93 7.66 1.52 5.80
N SER A 94 8.15 0.90 4.72
CA SER A 94 9.55 0.88 4.33
C SER A 94 9.71 1.54 2.97
N VAL A 95 10.60 2.52 2.87
CA VAL A 95 10.89 3.23 1.62
C VAL A 95 12.26 2.79 1.12
N TYR A 96 12.29 2.27 -0.10
CA TYR A 96 13.48 1.91 -0.84
C TYR A 96 13.71 2.98 -1.91
N GLY A 97 14.88 3.62 -1.84
CA GLY A 97 15.39 4.53 -2.86
C GLY A 97 15.74 3.74 -4.09
#